data_AF-W5SBP4-F1
#
_entry.id   AF-W5SBP4-F1
#
_cell.length_a   1.000
_cell.length_b   1.000
_cell.length_c   1.000
_cell.angle_alpha   90.00
_cell.angle_beta   90.00
_cell.angle_gamma   90.00
#
_symmetry.space_group_name_H-M   'P 1'
#
loop_
_entity.id
_entity.type
_entity.pdbx_description
1 polymer ?
#
loop_
_entity_poly.entity_id
_entity_poly.type
_entity_poly.pdbx_seq_one_letter_code
_entity_poly.pdbx_strand_id
1 'polypeptide(L)'
;MSNLAYKTYRTEDLRVEFLNKGFTEEAVDFILLHNDNSNFEVLREKMNSLEQQMINVEQNLEKDIEFIRMEFNNKLENLDTKIDNVEKNLQKDISNLERSLLK
;
A
#
# COMPACT_ATOMS: atom_id res chain seq x y z
N MET A 1 -12.01 28.73 19.44
CA MET A 1 -11.41 28.60 18.10
C MET A 1 -12.56 28.57 17.10
N SER A 2 -12.71 29.62 16.30
CA SER A 2 -13.76 29.73 15.28
C SER A 2 -13.47 28.76 14.13
N ASN A 3 -14.44 27.93 13.80
CA ASN A 3 -14.42 27.01 12.67
C ASN A 3 -14.36 27.83 11.37
N LEU A 4 -13.21 27.87 10.67
CA LEU A 4 -13.15 28.41 9.32
C LEU A 4 -13.80 27.38 8.38
N ALA A 5 -15.10 27.53 8.15
CA ALA A 5 -15.76 26.84 7.05
C ALA A 5 -15.17 27.39 5.74
N TYR A 6 -14.30 26.62 5.10
CA TYR A 6 -13.84 26.92 3.75
C TYR A 6 -15.03 26.80 2.80
N LYS A 7 -15.55 27.93 2.32
CA LYS A 7 -16.46 27.93 1.17
C LYS A 7 -15.64 27.61 -0.07
N THR A 8 -15.92 26.46 -0.70
CA THR A 8 -15.42 26.14 -2.02
C THR A 8 -16.20 26.99 -3.03
N TYR A 9 -15.63 28.11 -3.46
CA TYR A 9 -16.19 28.90 -4.57
C TYR A 9 -15.71 28.32 -5.90
N ARG A 10 -16.59 28.20 -6.89
CA ARG A 10 -16.15 27.91 -8.26
C ARG A 10 -15.52 29.18 -8.84
N THR A 11 -14.60 29.03 -9.79
CA THR A 11 -13.94 30.15 -10.47
C THR A 11 -14.94 31.16 -11.05
N GLU A 12 -16.08 30.67 -11.54
CA GLU A 12 -17.17 31.50 -12.07
C GLU A 12 -17.87 32.36 -11.00
N ASP A 13 -18.04 31.80 -9.80
CA ASP A 13 -18.67 32.51 -8.67
C ASP A 13 -17.74 33.65 -8.20
N LEU A 14 -16.41 33.41 -8.21
CA LEU A 14 -15.40 34.43 -7.92
C LEU A 14 -15.30 35.50 -9.01
N ARG A 15 -15.35 35.11 -10.30
CA ARG A 15 -15.36 36.05 -11.43
C ARG A 15 -16.49 37.07 -11.27
N VAL A 16 -17.71 36.59 -11.04
CA VAL A 16 -18.90 37.44 -10.85
C VAL A 16 -18.74 38.35 -9.64
N GLU A 17 -18.19 37.85 -8.52
CA GLU A 17 -17.98 38.67 -7.33
C GLU A 17 -16.98 39.82 -7.58
N PHE A 18 -15.87 39.56 -8.27
CA PHE A 18 -14.90 40.62 -8.58
C PHE A 18 -15.46 41.66 -9.56
N LEU A 19 -16.18 41.24 -10.59
CA LEU A 19 -16.84 42.18 -11.52
C LEU A 19 -17.86 43.07 -10.79
N ASN A 20 -18.67 42.49 -9.89
CA ASN A 20 -19.62 43.24 -9.07
C ASN A 20 -18.96 44.23 -8.11
N LYS A 21 -17.68 44.00 -7.73
CA LYS A 21 -16.87 44.94 -6.94
C LYS A 21 -16.20 46.02 -7.79
N GLY A 22 -16.43 46.04 -9.11
CA GLY A 22 -15.94 47.07 -10.03
C GLY A 22 -14.55 46.80 -10.60
N PHE A 23 -14.02 45.58 -10.47
CA PHE A 23 -12.81 45.20 -11.20
C PHE A 23 -13.11 45.04 -12.69
N THR A 24 -12.14 45.38 -13.55
CA THR A 24 -12.29 45.19 -14.99
C THR A 24 -12.14 43.71 -15.37
N GLU A 25 -12.72 43.30 -16.49
CA GLU A 25 -12.59 41.92 -16.97
C GLU A 25 -11.13 41.50 -17.12
N GLU A 26 -10.26 42.40 -17.61
CA GLU A 26 -8.83 42.12 -17.77
C GLU A 26 -8.12 41.91 -16.43
N ALA A 27 -8.50 42.67 -15.39
CA ALA A 27 -7.94 42.51 -14.05
C ALA A 27 -8.43 41.21 -13.39
N VAL A 28 -9.70 40.85 -13.58
CA VAL A 28 -10.28 39.60 -13.09
C VAL A 28 -9.65 38.41 -13.81
N ASP A 29 -9.50 38.49 -15.13
CA ASP A 29 -8.82 37.49 -15.95
C ASP A 29 -7.36 37.34 -15.53
N PHE A 30 -6.64 38.44 -15.28
CA PHE A 30 -5.29 38.38 -14.74
C PHE A 30 -5.27 37.66 -13.39
N ILE A 31 -6.14 38.02 -12.44
CA ILE A 31 -6.18 37.41 -11.10
C ILE A 31 -6.56 35.93 -11.15
N LEU A 32 -7.49 35.53 -12.03
CA LEU A 32 -7.97 34.14 -12.13
C LEU A 32 -7.09 33.26 -13.00
N LEU A 33 -6.48 33.79 -14.07
CA LEU A 33 -5.56 33.07 -14.97
C LEU A 33 -4.12 33.06 -14.47
N HIS A 34 -3.68 34.09 -13.74
CA HIS A 34 -2.35 34.21 -13.15
C HIS A 34 -2.35 33.99 -11.64
N ASN A 35 -3.46 33.51 -11.06
CA ASN A 35 -3.33 32.82 -9.79
C ASN A 35 -2.39 31.64 -10.05
N ASP A 36 -1.29 31.52 -9.31
CA ASP A 36 -0.26 30.47 -9.43
C ASP A 36 -0.78 29.05 -9.12
N ASN A 37 -2.00 28.72 -9.52
CA ASN A 37 -2.64 27.42 -9.44
C ASN A 37 -1.95 26.37 -10.33
N SER A 38 -1.09 26.78 -11.26
CA SER A 38 -0.15 25.87 -11.92
C SER A 38 0.69 25.08 -10.91
N ASN A 39 1.10 25.71 -9.81
CA ASN A 39 1.86 25.05 -8.74
C ASN A 39 0.99 24.04 -7.98
N PHE A 40 -0.29 24.30 -7.78
CA PHE A 40 -1.24 23.37 -7.14
C PHE A 40 -1.58 22.19 -8.05
N GLU A 41 -1.75 22.41 -9.34
CA GLU A 41 -2.00 21.33 -10.30
C GLU A 41 -0.76 20.43 -10.44
N VAL A 42 0.44 21.02 -10.58
CA VAL A 42 1.70 20.27 -10.58
C VAL A 42 1.89 19.51 -9.26
N LEU A 43 1.54 20.11 -8.12
CA LEU A 43 1.60 19.44 -6.82
C LEU A 43 0.62 18.27 -6.76
N ARG A 44 -0.62 18.45 -7.23
CA ARG A 44 -1.65 17.40 -7.31
C ARG A 44 -1.16 16.22 -8.15
N GLU A 45 -0.64 16.49 -9.35
CA GLU A 45 -0.12 15.44 -10.22
C GLU A 45 1.07 14.70 -9.59
N LYS A 46 1.97 15.41 -8.90
CA LYS A 46 3.06 14.79 -8.15
C LYS A 46 2.54 13.93 -6.99
N MET A 47 1.53 14.40 -6.26
CA MET A 47 0.89 13.64 -5.18
C MET A 47 0.22 12.38 -5.71
N ASN A 48 -0.53 12.47 -6.82
CA ASN A 48 -1.14 11.32 -7.48
C ASN A 48 -0.07 10.30 -7.94
N SER A 49 1.05 10.79 -8.50
CA SER A 49 2.16 9.93 -8.91
C SER A 49 2.81 9.23 -7.71
N LEU A 50 3.01 9.95 -6.60
CA LEU A 50 3.55 9.37 -5.36
C LEU A 50 2.60 8.33 -4.76
N GLU A 51 1.29 8.59 -4.76
CA GLU A 51 0.27 7.65 -4.30
C GLU A 51 0.33 6.34 -5.11
N GLN A 52 0.43 6.43 -6.44
CA GLN A 52 0.56 5.25 -7.28
C GLN A 52 1.87 4.49 -7.06
N GLN A 53 2.99 5.21 -6.84
CA GLN A 53 4.25 4.57 -6.48
C GLN A 53 4.16 3.85 -5.13
N MET A 54 3.47 4.44 -4.15
CA MET A 54 3.25 3.84 -2.83
C MET A 54 2.41 2.56 -2.94
N ILE A 55 1.30 2.60 -3.68
CA ILE A 55 0.46 1.41 -3.94
C ILE A 55 1.28 0.30 -4.61
N ASN A 56 2.12 0.64 -5.59
CA ASN A 56 2.98 -0.36 -6.25
C ASN A 56 4.00 -0.98 -5.28
N VAL A 57 4.58 -0.18 -4.38
CA VAL A 57 5.50 -0.68 -3.35
C VAL A 57 4.77 -1.62 -2.38
N GLU A 58 3.57 -1.24 -1.91
CA GLU A 58 2.75 -2.07 -1.03
C GLU A 58 2.43 -3.42 -1.68
N GLN A 59 1.96 -3.43 -2.94
CA GLN A 59 1.64 -4.65 -3.66
C GLN A 59 2.86 -5.57 -3.88
N ASN A 60 4.05 -5.00 -4.10
CA ASN A 60 5.27 -5.80 -4.23
C ASN A 60 5.68 -6.40 -2.88
N LEU A 61 5.60 -5.64 -1.79
CA LEU A 61 5.89 -6.14 -0.45
C LEU A 61 4.92 -7.25 -0.03
N GLU A 62 3.63 -7.12 -0.35
CA GLU A 62 2.64 -8.19 -0.10
C GLU A 62 3.01 -9.49 -0.82
N LYS A 63 3.40 -9.41 -2.09
CA LYS A 63 3.84 -10.58 -2.88
C LYS A 63 5.11 -11.21 -2.31
N ASP A 64 6.10 -10.40 -1.92
CA ASP A 64 7.34 -10.89 -1.33
C ASP A 64 7.08 -11.60 0.01
N ILE A 65 6.20 -11.06 0.85
CA ILE A 65 5.78 -11.68 2.11
C ILE A 65 5.06 -13.01 1.86
N GLU A 66 4.14 -13.06 0.89
CA GLU A 66 3.43 -14.29 0.53
C GLU A 66 4.40 -15.36 0.00
N PHE A 67 5.33 -14.97 -0.86
CA PHE A 67 6.36 -15.86 -1.38
C PHE A 67 7.22 -16.46 -0.26
N ILE A 68 7.72 -15.61 0.65
CA ILE A 68 8.52 -16.05 1.81
C ILE A 68 7.71 -17.01 2.69
N ARG A 69 6.44 -16.69 2.96
CA ARG A 69 5.54 -17.56 3.74
C ARG A 69 5.38 -18.93 3.08
N MET A 70 5.19 -18.99 1.77
CA MET A 70 5.09 -20.24 1.02
C MET A 70 6.38 -21.06 1.11
N GLU A 71 7.55 -20.43 0.92
CA GLU A 71 8.84 -21.12 1.06
C GLU A 71 9.06 -21.68 2.47
N PHE A 72 8.70 -20.94 3.52
CA PHE A 72 8.79 -21.42 4.89
C PHE A 72 7.87 -22.60 5.15
N ASN A 73 6.62 -22.54 4.71
CA ASN A 73 5.67 -23.65 4.86
C ASN A 73 6.19 -24.92 4.17
N ASN A 74 6.69 -24.81 2.94
CA ASN A 74 7.27 -25.95 2.23
C ASN A 74 8.47 -26.56 2.97
N LYS A 75 9.32 -25.73 3.59
CA LYS A 75 10.45 -26.20 4.40
C LYS A 75 9.96 -26.90 5.67
N LEU A 76 8.93 -26.40 6.33
CA LEU A 76 8.33 -27.02 7.51
C LEU A 76 7.73 -28.39 7.16
N GLU A 77 6.92 -28.49 6.10
CA GLU A 77 6.34 -29.77 5.66
C GLU A 77 7.41 -30.81 5.31
N ASN A 78 8.53 -30.39 4.71
CA ASN A 78 9.67 -31.27 4.45
C ASN A 78 10.33 -31.76 5.75
N LEU A 79 10.49 -30.87 6.73
CA LEU A 79 11.01 -31.23 8.05
C LEU A 79 10.07 -32.22 8.77
N ASP A 80 8.76 -31.97 8.77
CA ASP A 80 7.76 -32.87 9.36
C ASP A 80 7.85 -34.26 8.72
N THR A 81 7.91 -34.32 7.38
CA THR A 81 8.08 -35.59 6.66
C THR A 81 9.37 -36.32 7.05
N LYS A 82 10.48 -35.60 7.25
CA LYS A 82 11.75 -36.20 7.69
C LYS A 82 11.66 -36.71 9.13
N ILE A 83 11.01 -35.96 10.01
CA ILE A 83 10.79 -36.35 11.41
C ILE A 83 9.94 -37.62 11.46
N ASP A 84 8.83 -37.69 10.73
CA ASP A 84 7.96 -38.86 10.65
C ASP A 84 8.72 -40.11 10.17
N ASN A 85 9.60 -39.95 9.18
CA ASN A 85 10.42 -41.04 8.67
C ASN A 85 11.45 -41.52 9.70
N VAL A 86 12.08 -40.60 10.43
CA VAL A 86 13.01 -40.95 11.52
C VAL A 86 12.25 -41.67 12.64
N GLU A 87 11.07 -41.18 13.04
CA GLU A 87 10.24 -41.81 14.07
C GLU A 87 9.86 -43.24 13.69
N LYS A 88 9.36 -43.46 12.47
CA LYS A 88 9.01 -44.81 11.97
C LYS A 88 10.20 -45.76 11.94
N ASN A 89 11.37 -45.27 11.53
CA ASN A 89 12.59 -46.09 11.53
C ASN A 89 13.01 -46.46 12.96
N LEU A 90 12.98 -45.51 13.90
CA LEU A 90 13.30 -45.77 15.30
C LEU A 90 12.32 -46.76 15.93
N GLN A 91 11.01 -46.62 15.69
CA GLN A 91 10.00 -47.58 16.15
C GLN A 91 10.27 -49.00 15.65
N LYS A 92 10.67 -49.14 14.37
CA LYS A 92 11.03 -50.42 13.77
C LYS A 92 12.29 -51.01 14.39
N ASP A 93 13.32 -50.19 14.60
CA ASP A 93 14.58 -50.63 15.20
C ASP A 93 14.37 -51.10 16.64
N ILE A 94 13.60 -50.36 17.44
CA ILE A 94 13.20 -50.75 18.79
C ILE A 94 12.44 -52.09 18.77
N SER A 95 11.44 -52.24 17.90
CA SER A 95 10.67 -53.49 17.77
C SER A 95 11.56 -54.69 17.41
N ASN A 96 12.59 -54.48 16.59
CA ASN A 96 13.54 -55.53 16.22
C ASN A 96 14.46 -55.89 17.39
N LEU A 97 14.93 -54.89 18.14
CA LEU A 97 15.73 -55.09 19.35
C LEU A 97 14.95 -55.87 20.40
N GLU A 98 13.71 -55.49 20.71
CA GLU A 98 12.83 -56.21 21.64
C GLU A 98 12.68 -57.69 21.25
N ARG A 99 12.43 -57.98 19.97
CA ARG A 99 12.34 -59.36 19.46
C ARG A 99 13.65 -60.14 19.58
N SER A 100 14.79 -59.47 19.52
CA SER A 100 16.10 -60.12 19.67
C SER A 100 16.42 -60.45 21.13
N LEU A 101 15.96 -59.62 22.07
CA LEU A 101 16.17 -59.80 23.51
C LEU A 101 15.23 -60.83 24.15
N LEU A 102 14.08 -61.09 23.53
CA LEU A 102 13.09 -62.08 23.98
C LEU A 102 13.35 -63.51 23.44
N LYS A 103 14.39 -63.69 22.62
CA LYS A 103 14.82 -64.99 22.08
C LYS A 103 15.94 -65.58 22.94
#